data_AF-A0A1I0N5I3-F1
#
_entry.id   AF-A0A1I0N5I3-F1
#
_cell.length_a   1.000
_cell.length_b   1.000
_cell.length_c   1.000
_cell.angle_alpha   90.00
_cell.angle_beta   90.00
_cell.angle_gamma   90.00
#
_symmetry.space_group_name_H-M   'P 1'
#
loop_
_entity.id
_entity.type
_entity.pdbx_description
1 polymer ?
#
loop_
_entity_poly.entity_id
_entity_poly.type
_entity_poly.pdbx_seq_one_letter_code
_entity_poly.pdbx_strand_id
1 'polypeptide(L)'
;METTHSIYYPNGAIYKLFLASGWYDTATPAKYCINELNEVWQTIQAGNSLIIKSNNETYQIGSTDDFRFWLETVFKGGFEEFVGK
;
A
#
# COMPACT_ATOMS: atom_id res chain seq x y z
N MET A 1 -11.34 4.38 14.82
CA MET A 1 -9.86 4.39 14.79
C MET A 1 -9.47 4.57 13.33
N GLU A 2 -8.77 5.64 13.00
CA GLU A 2 -8.21 5.78 11.66
C GLU A 2 -7.15 4.70 11.47
N THR A 3 -7.32 3.83 10.49
CA THR A 3 -6.27 2.90 10.11
C THR A 3 -5.14 3.71 9.47
N THR A 4 -3.96 3.71 10.06
CA THR A 4 -2.78 4.35 9.45
C THR A 4 -1.95 3.28 8.78
N HIS A 5 -1.55 3.52 7.52
CA HIS A 5 -0.62 2.68 6.78
C HIS A 5 0.73 3.40 6.69
N SER A 6 1.78 2.77 7.19
CA SER A 6 3.13 3.34 7.16
C SER A 6 4.07 2.44 6.38
N ILE A 7 4.69 2.97 5.33
CA ILE A 7 5.59 2.25 4.44
C ILE A 7 7.02 2.73 4.67
N TYR A 8 7.93 1.78 4.82
CA TYR A 8 9.33 1.99 5.11
C TYR A 8 10.21 1.18 4.16
N TYR A 9 11.42 1.67 3.93
CA TYR A 9 12.50 0.83 3.43
C TYR A 9 13.00 -0.12 4.54
N PRO A 10 13.68 -1.22 4.19
CA PRO A 10 14.22 -2.18 5.16
C PRO A 10 15.22 -1.57 6.15
N ASN A 11 15.88 -0.47 5.77
CA ASN A 11 16.78 0.28 6.64
C ASN A 11 16.05 1.20 7.66
N GLY A 12 14.71 1.17 7.68
CA GLY A 12 13.88 1.99 8.57
C GLY A 12 13.60 3.40 8.05
N ALA A 13 14.12 3.80 6.89
CA ALA A 13 13.79 5.09 6.28
C ALA A 13 12.30 5.11 5.88
N ILE A 14 11.62 6.19 6.21
CA ILE A 14 10.22 6.38 5.83
C ILE A 14 10.16 6.54 4.32
N TYR A 15 9.36 5.68 3.68
CA TYR A 15 9.03 5.82 2.27
C TYR A 15 7.77 6.66 2.10
N LYS A 16 6.68 6.27 2.77
CA LYS A 16 5.39 6.98 2.69
C LYS A 16 4.52 6.70 3.91
N LEU A 17 3.65 7.64 4.26
CA LEU A 17 2.67 7.53 5.35
C LEU A 17 1.29 7.86 4.79
N PHE A 18 0.27 7.07 5.14
CA PHE A 18 -1.09 7.25 4.67
C PHE A 18 -2.10 7.17 5.82
N LEU A 19 -3.05 8.11 5.84
CA LEU A 19 -4.21 8.11 6.73
C LEU A 19 -5.40 7.46 6.02
N ALA A 20 -6.07 6.49 6.64
CA ALA A 20 -7.21 5.80 6.01
C ALA A 20 -8.37 6.72 5.62
N SER A 21 -8.61 7.82 6.35
CA SER A 21 -9.70 8.74 6.00
C SER A 21 -9.60 9.31 4.58
N GLY A 22 -8.39 9.46 4.05
CA GLY A 22 -8.13 9.92 2.68
C GLY A 22 -8.18 8.83 1.60
N TRP A 23 -8.47 7.56 1.93
CA TRP A 23 -8.58 6.45 0.97
C TRP A 23 -10.02 6.00 0.73
N TYR A 24 -10.90 6.19 1.71
CA TYR A 24 -12.25 5.62 1.73
C TYR A 24 -13.39 6.62 1.51
N ASP A 25 -13.08 7.91 1.34
CA ASP A 25 -14.11 8.91 1.01
C ASP A 25 -14.51 8.83 -0.49
N THR A 26 -15.79 8.94 -0.79
CA THR A 26 -16.44 8.30 -1.94
C THR A 26 -16.46 9.13 -3.23
N ALA A 27 -15.93 10.36 -3.21
CA ALA A 27 -16.05 11.29 -4.34
C ALA A 27 -14.88 11.29 -5.35
N THR A 28 -13.64 11.08 -4.88
CA THR A 28 -12.36 11.21 -5.62
C THR A 28 -11.14 10.51 -4.97
N PRO A 29 -11.11 10.21 -3.65
CA PRO A 29 -10.03 9.51 -2.95
C PRO A 29 -9.56 8.18 -3.53
N ALA A 30 -10.47 7.37 -4.08
CA ALA A 30 -10.10 6.09 -4.71
C ALA A 30 -9.04 6.27 -5.81
N LYS A 31 -9.11 7.36 -6.59
CA LYS A 31 -8.12 7.67 -7.63
C LYS A 31 -6.75 8.05 -7.06
N TYR A 32 -6.74 8.81 -5.95
CA TYR A 32 -5.51 9.18 -5.27
C TYR A 32 -4.85 7.96 -4.64
N CYS A 33 -5.63 7.14 -3.94
CA CYS A 33 -5.22 5.84 -3.42
C CYS A 33 -4.61 4.94 -4.51
N ILE A 34 -5.24 4.81 -5.68
CA ILE A 34 -4.69 3.99 -6.77
C ILE A 34 -3.35 4.51 -7.27
N ASN A 35 -3.18 5.83 -7.42
CA ASN A 35 -1.90 6.42 -7.84
C ASN A 35 -0.80 6.11 -6.82
N GLU A 36 -1.11 6.25 -5.54
CA GLU A 36 -0.20 5.97 -4.44
C GLU A 36 0.20 4.49 -4.39
N LEU A 37 -0.76 3.60 -4.58
CA LEU A 37 -0.52 2.16 -4.70
C LEU A 37 0.31 1.81 -5.94
N ASN A 38 0.11 2.51 -7.06
CA ASN A 38 0.92 2.33 -8.26
C ASN A 38 2.37 2.76 -8.06
N GLU A 39 2.64 3.84 -7.33
CA GLU A 39 4.03 4.23 -6.99
C GLU A 39 4.74 3.15 -6.16
N VAL A 40 4.03 2.58 -5.17
CA VAL A 40 4.54 1.47 -4.36
C VAL A 40 4.79 0.24 -5.23
N TRP A 41 3.83 -0.11 -6.10
CA TRP A 41 3.97 -1.21 -7.06
C TRP A 41 5.19 -1.07 -7.96
N GLN A 42 5.39 0.11 -8.56
CA GLN A 42 6.55 0.39 -9.42
C GLN A 42 7.88 0.26 -8.64
N THR A 43 7.89 0.70 -7.39
CA THR A 43 9.07 0.58 -6.51
C THR A 43 9.45 -0.88 -6.28
N ILE A 44 8.44 -1.74 -6.07
CA ILE A 44 8.61 -3.19 -5.88
C ILE A 44 9.01 -3.87 -7.19
N GLN A 45 8.39 -3.51 -8.33
CA GLN A 45 8.79 -4.01 -9.65
C GLN A 45 10.23 -3.66 -10.01
N ALA A 46 10.73 -2.51 -9.56
CA ALA A 46 12.14 -2.12 -9.70
C ALA A 46 13.10 -2.95 -8.82
N GLY A 47 12.60 -3.91 -8.04
CA GLY A 47 13.37 -4.81 -7.19
C GLY A 47 13.61 -4.30 -5.77
N ASN A 48 12.95 -3.22 -5.35
CA ASN A 48 13.07 -2.72 -3.99
C ASN A 48 12.10 -3.45 -3.07
N SER A 49 12.59 -3.93 -1.94
CA SER A 49 11.73 -4.44 -0.88
C SER A 49 11.24 -3.32 0.02
N LEU A 50 10.03 -3.46 0.55
CA LEU A 50 9.40 -2.50 1.45
C LEU A 50 8.83 -3.19 2.69
N ILE A 51 8.68 -2.45 3.78
CA ILE A 51 7.99 -2.88 4.99
C ILE A 51 6.74 -2.03 5.14
N ILE A 52 5.58 -2.66 5.22
CA ILE A 52 4.31 -1.96 5.39
C ILE A 52 3.74 -2.29 6.76
N LYS A 53 3.46 -1.27 7.57
CA LYS A 53 2.70 -1.39 8.81
C LYS A 53 1.27 -0.98 8.56
N SER A 54 0.31 -1.86 8.86
CA SER A 54 -1.12 -1.66 8.61
C SER A 54 -1.93 -2.39 9.68
N ASN A 55 -2.95 -1.76 10.26
CA ASN A 55 -3.82 -2.40 11.27
C ASN A 55 -3.06 -3.07 12.44
N ASN A 56 -1.95 -2.47 12.90
CA ASN A 56 -1.03 -3.04 13.92
C ASN A 56 -0.23 -4.28 13.48
N GLU A 57 -0.34 -4.69 12.23
CA GLU A 57 0.47 -5.75 11.63
C GLU A 57 1.60 -5.16 10.80
N THR A 58 2.66 -5.96 10.59
CA THR A 58 3.81 -5.60 9.75
C THR A 58 3.97 -6.64 8.65
N TYR A 59 4.02 -6.16 7.42
CA TYR A 59 4.12 -6.94 6.20
C TYR A 59 5.48 -6.66 5.55
N GLN A 60 6.20 -7.72 5.18
CA GLN A 60 7.41 -7.63 4.38
C GLN A 60 7.05 -7.86 2.91
N ILE A 61 7.32 -6.87 2.08
CA ILE A 61 6.95 -6.88 0.67
C ILE A 61 8.22 -6.95 -0.16
N GLY A 62 8.56 -8.14 -0.64
CA GLY A 62 9.73 -8.38 -1.49
C GLY A 62 9.39 -8.52 -2.96
N SER A 63 8.12 -8.77 -3.27
CA SER A 63 7.63 -9.06 -4.61
C SER A 63 6.27 -8.43 -4.86
N THR A 64 5.88 -8.39 -6.13
CA THR A 64 4.54 -7.96 -6.55
C THR A 64 3.43 -8.85 -5.99
N ASP A 65 3.72 -10.13 -5.74
CA ASP A 65 2.75 -11.06 -5.18
C ASP A 65 2.52 -10.81 -3.69
N ASP A 66 3.60 -10.52 -2.93
CA ASP A 66 3.47 -10.09 -1.52
C ASP A 66 2.61 -8.82 -1.41
N PHE A 67 2.80 -7.90 -2.35
CA PHE A 67 2.05 -6.64 -2.37
C PHE A 67 0.57 -6.84 -2.69
N ARG A 68 0.24 -7.72 -3.64
CA ARG A 68 -1.15 -8.11 -3.92
C ARG A 68 -1.80 -8.76 -2.71
N PHE A 69 -1.09 -9.68 -2.05
CA PHE A 69 -1.60 -10.32 -0.85
C PHE A 69 -1.90 -9.30 0.27
N TRP A 70 -1.02 -8.33 0.46
CA TRP A 70 -1.25 -7.23 1.40
C TRP A 70 -2.48 -6.39 1.03
N LEU A 71 -2.65 -6.04 -0.26
CA LEU A 71 -3.81 -5.31 -0.74
C LEU A 71 -5.12 -6.04 -0.43
N GLU A 72 -5.19 -7.33 -0.78
CA GLU A 72 -6.39 -8.15 -0.57
C GLU A 72 -6.73 -8.26 0.92
N THR A 73 -5.71 -8.45 1.75
CA THR A 73 -5.86 -8.58 3.21
C THR A 73 -6.35 -7.27 3.85
N VAL A 74 -5.75 -6.15 3.47
CA VAL A 74 -6.00 -4.85 4.12
C VAL A 74 -7.25 -4.17 3.60
N PHE A 75 -7.51 -4.23 2.29
CA PHE A 75 -8.64 -3.57 1.64
C PHE A 75 -9.85 -4.49 1.47
N LYS A 76 -9.73 -5.78 1.81
CA LYS A 76 -10.76 -6.81 1.58
C LYS A 76 -11.11 -6.96 0.09
N GLY A 77 -10.14 -6.70 -0.78
CA GLY A 77 -10.27 -6.75 -2.23
C GLY A 77 -10.82 -5.46 -2.88
N GLY A 78 -10.67 -5.37 -4.19
CA GLY A 78 -11.23 -4.33 -5.07
C GLY A 78 -10.20 -3.37 -5.66
N PHE A 79 -9.01 -3.24 -5.06
CA PHE A 79 -7.94 -2.38 -5.58
C PHE A 79 -6.97 -3.11 -6.51
N GLU A 80 -6.89 -4.43 -6.41
CA GLU A 80 -5.98 -5.28 -7.19
C GLU A 80 -6.27 -5.19 -8.69
N GLU A 81 -7.52 -4.89 -9.06
CA GLU A 81 -7.93 -4.70 -10.45
C GLU A 81 -7.46 -3.37 -11.04
N PHE A 82 -6.97 -2.43 -10.24
CA PHE A 82 -6.58 -1.08 -10.69
C PHE A 82 -5.09 -0.78 -10.51
N VAL A 83 -4.38 -1.60 -9.75
CA VAL A 83 -2.97 -1.39 -9.41
C VAL A 83 -2.08 -2.32 -10.23
N GLY A 84 -1.03 -1.77 -10.83
CA GLY A 84 -0.09 -2.51 -11.68
C GLY A 84 -0.60 -2.85 -13.09
N LYS A 85 -1.64 -2.15 -13.55
CA LYS A 85 -2.09 -2.16 -14.96
C LYS A 85 -1.33 -1.16 -15.81
#